data_AF-A0A822XBZ3-F1
#
_entry.id   AF-A0A822XBZ3-F1
#
_cell.length_a   1.000
_cell.length_b   1.000
_cell.length_c   1.000
_cell.angle_alpha   90.00
_cell.angle_beta   90.00
_cell.angle_gamma   90.00
#
_symmetry.space_group_name_H-M   'P 1'
#
loop_
_entity.id
_entity.type
_entity.pdbx_description
1 polymer ?
#
loop_
_entity_poly.entity_id
_entity_poly.type
_entity_poly.pdbx_seq_one_letter_code
_entity_poly.pdbx_strand_id
1 'polypeptide(L)' 'MFEKRAVDLGGLRLAPYSPCITVGNHIWVAGQIGTDGGDSLKEQTSTALQKIDDLLSEAGSS' A
#
# COMPACT_ATOMS: atom_id res chain seq x y z
N MET A 1 8.82 -15.45 18.49
CA MET A 1 9.27 -14.82 17.23
C MET A 1 8.03 -14.32 16.52
N PHE A 2 8.02 -13.09 16.00
CA PHE A 2 6.87 -12.59 15.24
C PHE A 2 6.97 -13.05 13.78
N GLU A 3 5.87 -13.55 13.22
CA GLU A 3 5.81 -13.92 11.80
C GLU A 3 5.61 -12.69 10.93
N LYS A 4 6.15 -12.74 9.71
CA LYS A 4 5.96 -11.72 8.68
C LYS A 4 4.86 -12.18 7.73
N ARG A 5 3.82 -11.37 7.57
CA ARG A 5 2.78 -11.61 6.55
C ARG A 5 2.80 -10.48 5.53
N ALA A 6 3.02 -10.83 4.26
CA ALA A 6 2.88 -9.89 3.17
C ALA A 6 1.39 -9.60 2.89
N VAL A 7 1.08 -8.33 2.61
CA VAL A 7 -0.22 -7.87 2.12
C VAL A 7 0.00 -7.35 0.71
N ASP A 8 -0.74 -7.93 -0.22
CA ASP A 8 -0.60 -7.71 -1.65
C ASP A 8 -1.97 -7.71 -2.32
N LEU A 9 -2.38 -6.56 -2.81
CA LEU A 9 -3.64 -6.38 -3.54
C LEU A 9 -3.48 -6.59 -5.06
N GLY A 10 -2.30 -7.04 -5.50
CA GLY A 10 -1.95 -7.15 -6.92
C GLY A 10 -1.61 -5.78 -7.54
N GLY A 11 -1.64 -5.72 -8.88
CA GLY A 11 -1.33 -4.50 -9.63
C GLY A 11 0.12 -4.39 -10.11
N LEU A 12 0.46 -3.22 -10.66
CA LEU A 12 1.78 -2.97 -11.26
C LEU A 12 2.87 -2.88 -10.19
N ARG A 13 3.94 -3.67 -10.37
CA ARG A 13 5.16 -3.61 -9.57
C ARG A 13 6.34 -3.15 -10.40
N LEU A 14 6.99 -2.08 -9.97
CA LEU A 14 8.19 -1.54 -10.62
C LEU A 14 9.50 -2.18 -10.13
N ALA A 15 9.44 -2.96 -9.04
CA ALA A 15 10.59 -3.63 -8.42
C ALA A 15 10.13 -4.83 -7.58
N PRO A 16 11.03 -5.75 -7.19
CA PRO A 16 10.71 -6.83 -6.26
C PRO A 16 10.64 -6.30 -4.82
N TYR A 17 9.44 -6.01 -4.34
CA TYR A 17 9.15 -5.64 -2.95
C TYR A 17 7.73 -6.05 -2.55
N SER A 18 7.46 -6.10 -1.24
CA SER A 18 6.10 -6.28 -0.71
C SER A 18 5.44 -4.91 -0.48
N PRO A 19 4.24 -4.66 -1.04
CA PRO A 19 3.53 -3.38 -0.87
C PRO A 19 3.25 -3.05 0.60
N CYS A 20 2.91 -4.07 1.38
CA CYS A 20 2.72 -3.96 2.80
C CYS A 20 3.19 -5.25 3.50
N ILE A 21 3.75 -5.14 4.70
CA ILE A 21 4.05 -6.27 5.59
C ILE A 21 3.55 -5.97 6.99
N THR A 22 2.89 -6.97 7.61
CA THR A 22 2.57 -6.96 9.04
C THR A 22 3.57 -7.82 9.80
N VAL A 23 4.05 -7.32 10.95
CA VAL A 23 4.94 -8.05 11.87
C VAL A 23 4.58 -7.69 13.31
N GLY A 24 4.10 -8.66 14.08
CA GLY A 24 3.58 -8.40 15.42
C GLY A 24 2.40 -7.42 15.37
N ASN A 25 2.53 -6.27 16.04
CA ASN A 25 1.54 -5.19 16.06
C ASN A 25 1.91 -3.99 15.14
N HIS A 26 2.85 -4.17 14.22
CA HIS A 26 3.28 -3.12 13.30
C HIS A 26 2.85 -3.44 11.86
N ILE A 27 2.45 -2.39 11.15
CA ILE A 27 2.16 -2.42 9.70
C ILE A 27 3.19 -1.53 9.00
N TRP A 28 3.89 -2.10 8.03
CA TRP A 28 4.91 -1.42 7.23
C TRP A 28 4.39 -1.27 5.81
N VAL A 29 4.00 -0.05 5.44
CA VAL A 29 3.46 0.27 4.11
C VAL A 29 4.57 0.91 3.25
N ALA A 30 4.81 0.36 2.07
CA ALA A 30 5.72 0.96 1.10
C ALA A 30 5.07 2.19 0.45
N GLY A 31 5.89 3.12 -0.08
CA GLY A 31 5.39 4.31 -0.76
C GLY A 31 4.48 3.95 -1.95
N GLN A 32 3.28 4.52 -1.98
CA GLN A 32 2.31 4.34 -3.06
C GLN A 32 2.39 5.49 -4.07
N ILE A 33 2.21 5.16 -5.34
CA ILE A 33 2.21 6.11 -6.45
C ILE A 33 0.82 6.09 -7.10
N GLY A 34 0.23 7.27 -7.27
CA GLY A 34 -1.11 7.43 -7.85
C GLY A 34 -1.13 8.02 -9.26
N THR A 35 -0.04 7.90 -10.05
CA THR A 35 0.04 8.45 -11.41
C THR A 35 -0.98 7.88 -12.39
N ASP A 36 -1.65 6.79 -12.01
CA ASP A 36 -2.78 6.15 -12.69
C ASP A 36 -4.15 6.72 -12.28
N GLY A 37 -4.20 7.68 -11.37
CA GLY A 37 -5.42 8.32 -10.87
C GLY A 37 -5.99 9.44 -11.74
N GLY A 38 -5.21 9.99 -12.67
CA GLY A 38 -5.57 11.13 -13.51
C GLY A 38 -4.40 12.07 -13.79
N ASP A 39 -4.69 13.20 -14.44
CA ASP A 39 -3.67 14.15 -14.90
C ASP A 39 -3.34 15.23 -13.86
N SER A 40 -4.25 15.49 -12.91
CA SER A 40 -4.02 16.52 -11.90
C SER A 40 -3.26 16.00 -10.69
N LEU A 41 -2.47 16.88 -10.07
CA LEU A 41 -1.79 16.58 -8.79
C LEU A 41 -2.79 16.11 -7.72
N LYS A 42 -4.00 16.67 -7.71
CA LYS A 42 -5.06 16.30 -6.77
C LYS A 42 -5.51 14.86 -6.96
N GLU A 43 -5.80 14.46 -8.19
CA GLU A 43 -6.21 13.09 -8.51
C GLU A 43 -5.12 12.09 -8.14
N GLN A 44 -3.87 12.36 -8.54
CA GLN A 44 -2.76 11.47 -8.24
C GLN A 44 -2.49 11.35 -6.75
N THR A 45 -2.63 12.45 -5.99
CA THR A 45 -2.51 12.43 -4.53
C THR A 45 -3.63 11.60 -3.90
N SER A 46 -4.88 11.84 -4.30
CA SER A 46 -6.03 11.08 -3.79
C SER A 46 -5.88 9.59 -4.07
N THR A 47 -5.45 9.20 -5.26
CA THR A 47 -5.22 7.80 -5.61
C THR A 47 -4.08 7.17 -4.83
N ALA A 48 -2.99 7.90 -4.58
CA ALA A 48 -1.91 7.39 -3.74
C ALA A 48 -2.37 7.15 -2.29
N LEU A 49 -3.17 8.06 -1.73
CA LEU A 49 -3.76 7.91 -0.39
C LEU A 49 -4.75 6.74 -0.34
N GLN A 50 -5.63 6.61 -1.34
CA GLN A 50 -6.58 5.48 -1.41
C GLN A 50 -5.84 4.13 -1.42
N LYS A 51 -4.75 4.01 -2.17
CA LYS A 51 -3.94 2.78 -2.19
C LYS A 51 -3.33 2.46 -0.82
N ILE A 52 -2.97 3.49 -0.03
CA ILE A 52 -2.50 3.30 1.35
C ILE A 52 -3.65 2.80 2.21
N ASP A 53 -4.82 3.44 2.13
CA ASP A 53 -6.02 3.05 2.89
C ASP A 53 -6.44 1.60 2.58
N ASP A 54 -6.39 1.19 1.31
CA ASP A 54 -6.72 -0.19 0.91
C ASP A 54 -5.74 -1.21 1.53
N LEU A 55 -4.43 -0.89 1.55
CA LEU A 55 -3.42 -1.75 2.18
C LEU A 55 -3.56 -1.81 3.70
N LEU A 56 -3.92 -0.69 4.35
CA LEU A 56 -4.19 -0.64 5.78
C LEU A 56 -5.43 -1.45 6.13
N SER A 57 -6.50 -1.32 5.34
CA SER A 57 -7.75 -2.07 5.49
C SER A 57 -7.52 -3.58 5.40
N GLU A 58 -6.79 -4.06 4.39
CA GLU A 58 -6.42 -5.47 4.25
C GLU A 58 -5.47 -5.95 5.38
N ALA A 59 -4.67 -5.05 5.94
CA ALA A 59 -3.86 -5.31 7.13
C ALA A 59 -4.66 -5.28 8.45
N GLY A 60 -5.96 -4.93 8.42
CA GLY A 60 -6.83 -4.85 9.59
C GLY A 60 -6.74 -3.52 10.35
N SER A 61 -6.38 -2.43 9.67
CA SER A 61 -6.29 -1.07 10.20
C SER A 61 -7.07 -0.07 9.33
N SER A 62 -7.13 1.18 9.77
CA SER A 62 -7.57 2.36 9.00
C SER A 62 -6.47 3.40 8.94
#